data_AF-A0A1Y6JR22-F1
#
_entry.id   AF-A0A1Y6JR22-F1
#
_cell.length_a   1.000
_cell.length_b   1.000
_cell.length_c   1.000
_cell.angle_alpha   90.00
_cell.angle_beta   90.00
_cell.angle_gamma   90.00
#
_symmetry.space_group_name_H-M   'P 1'
#
loop_
_entity.id
_entity.type
_entity.pdbx_description
1 polymer ?
#
loop_
_entity_poly.entity_id
_entity_poly.type
_entity_poly.pdbx_seq_one_letter_code
_entity_poly.pdbx_strand_id
1 'polypeptide(L)'
;MGVYDTRGNYSPTPGVCRPAGPAKSSPESRPPEYTWENQPPRTLYKEEIKSSCLVGVRFLWSNGECLVGCPWGLTQEDGQVIRGTLDSKSFLSQVIEGRAHRIRLNPQFDPKAQLGGIRAELQEILHEILAAERVEADRLTAIQAQRSAVANGFYAQIALGRGFLYGAWGLVESGLEFADLANPFDELAQAAVAAWKSEPEPGKGWLDSFQEQYTAAQYRDLAAALGFDPATISREKMAQAYEAANYIFEDAASKRALRDFAAEYVSLQNHESILQFTGGMVFEIVLAALLVFLTGGTGLAARASVASTRLTPLLTRLGETLGKLGANLKKARVYEAGIAEGKGSGSQTVVIPQAKGITPARVSKPPTAGILMGAANALIDPRKITGYALNKDHVSGGPKARVFESALGFTIENADELIRQLHHGVRTTGSTPGVVNDRGARFRVDILVKGPKREGIVRTGWIYDPGSSVPRLTTLFVR
;
A
#
# COMPACT_ATOMS: atom_id res chain seq x y z
N MET A 1 -57.53 -79.75 40.46
CA MET A 1 -57.13 -79.08 39.22
C MET A 1 -58.34 -78.30 38.73
N GLY A 2 -58.23 -76.97 38.64
CA GLY A 2 -59.27 -76.14 38.04
C GLY A 2 -59.44 -76.44 36.54
N VAL A 3 -60.60 -76.06 36.01
CA VAL A 3 -60.97 -76.29 34.61
C VAL A 3 -60.95 -74.93 33.91
N TYR A 4 -60.41 -74.92 32.68
CA TYR A 4 -60.49 -73.77 31.77
C TYR A 4 -61.76 -73.89 30.93
N ASP A 5 -62.47 -72.77 30.72
CA ASP A 5 -63.59 -72.75 29.77
C ASP A 5 -63.11 -72.57 28.32
N THR A 6 -64.02 -72.68 27.35
CA THR A 6 -63.73 -72.58 25.90
C THR A 6 -63.29 -71.18 25.45
N ARG A 7 -63.23 -70.19 26.36
CA ARG A 7 -62.68 -68.85 26.14
C ARG A 7 -61.34 -68.63 26.86
N GLY A 8 -60.78 -69.69 27.47
CA GLY A 8 -59.44 -69.67 28.07
C GLY A 8 -59.38 -69.16 29.51
N ASN A 9 -60.50 -69.02 30.22
CA ASN A 9 -60.50 -68.56 31.60
C ASN A 9 -60.44 -69.73 32.60
N TYR A 10 -59.50 -69.68 33.56
CA TYR A 10 -59.35 -70.70 34.60
C TYR A 10 -60.30 -70.46 35.77
N SER A 11 -61.05 -71.49 36.18
CA SER A 11 -61.73 -71.52 37.48
C SER A 11 -61.16 -72.63 38.37
N PRO A 12 -60.44 -72.29 39.47
CA PRO A 12 -60.06 -73.27 40.48
C PRO A 12 -61.28 -73.73 41.30
N THR A 13 -61.37 -75.03 41.55
CA THR A 13 -62.44 -75.67 42.33
C THR A 13 -62.45 -75.12 43.77
N PRO A 14 -63.59 -74.65 44.31
CA PRO A 14 -63.62 -74.05 45.65
C PRO A 14 -63.41 -75.10 46.74
N GLY A 15 -62.34 -74.93 47.53
CA GLY A 15 -62.08 -75.71 48.74
C GLY A 15 -62.92 -75.23 49.92
N VAL A 16 -63.36 -76.17 50.75
CA VAL A 16 -64.24 -75.96 51.91
C VAL A 16 -63.55 -75.08 52.96
N CYS A 17 -64.17 -73.95 53.32
CA CYS A 17 -63.71 -73.04 54.37
C CYS A 17 -63.74 -73.72 55.75
N ARG A 18 -62.60 -73.72 56.46
CA ARG A 18 -62.54 -73.98 57.91
C ARG A 18 -62.47 -72.63 58.65
N PRO A 19 -63.21 -72.44 59.76
CA PRO A 19 -63.13 -71.20 60.53
C PRO A 19 -61.75 -71.06 61.19
N ALA A 20 -61.11 -69.90 61.00
CA ALA A 20 -59.90 -69.54 61.72
C ALA A 20 -60.25 -69.17 63.17
N GLY A 21 -59.48 -69.67 64.15
CA GLY A 21 -59.60 -69.28 65.56
C GLY A 21 -59.29 -67.79 65.79
N PRO A 22 -59.50 -67.27 67.02
CA PRO A 22 -59.42 -65.84 67.30
C PRO A 22 -58.03 -65.27 66.95
N ALA A 23 -58.04 -64.16 66.21
CA ALA A 23 -56.83 -63.46 65.78
C ALA A 23 -56.06 -62.93 67.00
N LYS A 24 -54.74 -63.18 67.03
CA LYS A 24 -53.83 -62.46 67.94
C LYS A 24 -53.83 -60.99 67.56
N SER A 25 -53.93 -60.09 68.55
CA SER A 25 -53.82 -58.64 68.34
C SER A 25 -52.47 -58.30 67.68
N SER A 26 -52.52 -57.54 66.59
CA SER A 26 -51.33 -56.99 65.95
C SER A 26 -50.55 -56.11 66.95
N PRO A 27 -49.21 -56.17 66.98
CA PRO A 27 -48.44 -55.21 67.76
C PRO A 27 -48.72 -53.80 67.23
N GLU A 28 -49.01 -52.89 68.15
CA GLU A 28 -49.28 -51.48 67.87
C GLU A 28 -48.12 -50.88 67.06
N SER A 29 -48.42 -50.35 65.87
CA SER A 29 -47.41 -49.72 65.02
C SER A 29 -46.86 -48.49 65.74
N ARG A 30 -45.54 -48.40 65.91
CA ARG A 30 -44.91 -47.19 66.46
C ARG A 30 -45.33 -45.97 65.62
N PRO A 31 -45.65 -44.83 66.24
CA PRO A 31 -45.97 -43.63 65.49
C PRO A 31 -44.79 -43.25 64.59
N PRO A 32 -45.06 -42.68 63.39
CA PRO A 32 -44.01 -42.28 62.48
C PRO A 32 -43.08 -41.27 63.17
N GLU A 33 -41.77 -41.47 63.01
CA GLU A 33 -40.72 -40.63 63.60
C GLU A 33 -40.81 -39.15 63.15
N TYR A 34 -41.44 -38.93 61.99
CA TYR A 34 -41.69 -37.61 61.42
C TYR A 34 -43.17 -37.44 61.10
N THR A 35 -43.71 -36.28 61.42
CA THR A 35 -45.10 -35.89 61.16
C THR A 35 -45.15 -34.72 60.19
N TRP A 36 -46.34 -34.27 59.78
CA TRP A 36 -46.45 -33.06 58.96
C TRP A 36 -45.86 -31.84 59.69
N GLU A 37 -46.03 -31.78 61.02
CA GLU A 37 -45.54 -30.72 61.91
C GLU A 37 -44.04 -30.84 62.22
N ASN A 38 -43.47 -32.04 62.08
CA ASN A 38 -42.07 -32.33 62.32
C ASN A 38 -41.47 -33.12 61.15
N GLN A 39 -41.26 -32.43 60.03
CA GLN A 39 -40.58 -33.00 58.86
C GLN A 39 -39.11 -33.30 59.17
N PRO A 40 -38.52 -34.36 58.58
CA PRO A 40 -37.10 -34.62 58.74
C PRO A 40 -36.28 -33.41 58.26
N PRO A 41 -35.11 -33.16 58.87
CA PRO A 41 -34.22 -32.10 58.42
C PRO A 41 -33.94 -32.24 56.93
N ARG A 42 -34.28 -31.23 56.14
CA ARG A 42 -33.98 -31.25 54.71
C ARG A 42 -32.47 -31.14 54.54
N THR A 43 -31.84 -32.16 53.99
CA THR A 43 -30.46 -32.07 53.52
C THR A 43 -30.44 -31.14 52.30
N LEU A 44 -30.09 -29.87 52.52
CA LEU A 44 -29.80 -28.96 51.42
C LEU A 44 -28.45 -29.41 50.83
N TYR A 45 -28.49 -30.11 49.69
CA TYR A 45 -27.29 -30.25 48.88
C TYR A 45 -26.90 -28.85 48.43
N LYS A 46 -25.74 -28.38 48.85
CA LYS A 46 -25.11 -27.21 48.24
C LYS A 46 -24.71 -27.66 46.84
N GLU A 47 -25.64 -27.64 45.89
CA GLU A 47 -25.26 -27.63 44.49
C GLU A 47 -24.26 -26.48 44.35
N GLU A 48 -23.03 -26.80 43.95
CA GLU A 48 -22.12 -25.77 43.49
C GLU A 48 -22.83 -25.11 42.31
N ILE A 49 -23.48 -23.97 42.56
CA ILE A 49 -24.07 -23.15 41.51
C ILE A 49 -22.88 -22.73 40.65
N LYS A 50 -22.64 -23.46 39.57
CA LYS A 50 -21.73 -23.05 38.51
C LYS A 50 -22.32 -21.75 37.99
N SER A 51 -21.75 -20.63 38.41
CA SER A 51 -22.21 -19.30 37.99
C SER A 51 -22.06 -19.20 36.48
N SER A 52 -23.17 -19.31 35.77
CA SER A 52 -23.22 -19.08 34.33
C SER A 52 -23.07 -17.59 34.08
N CYS A 53 -22.18 -17.24 33.15
CA CYS A 53 -21.88 -15.87 32.79
C CYS A 53 -22.21 -15.66 31.32
N LEU A 54 -22.91 -14.57 31.03
CA LEU A 54 -23.23 -14.18 29.66
C LEU A 54 -22.16 -13.19 29.18
N VAL A 55 -21.46 -13.59 28.13
CA VAL A 55 -20.42 -12.78 27.48
C VAL A 55 -20.91 -12.36 26.11
N GLY A 56 -20.96 -11.05 25.87
CA GLY A 56 -21.25 -10.46 24.58
C GLY A 56 -20.07 -9.65 24.07
N VAL A 57 -19.63 -9.87 22.84
CA VAL A 57 -18.57 -9.06 22.22
C VAL A 57 -18.98 -8.65 20.83
N ARG A 58 -18.88 -7.34 20.54
CA ARG A 58 -19.06 -6.79 19.21
C ARG A 58 -17.70 -6.38 18.64
N PHE A 59 -17.40 -6.78 17.41
CA PHE A 59 -16.20 -6.33 16.70
C PHE A 59 -16.61 -5.45 15.53
N LEU A 60 -16.03 -4.26 15.41
CA LEU A 60 -16.33 -3.32 14.34
C LEU A 60 -15.04 -2.75 13.79
N TRP A 61 -15.04 -2.37 12.51
CA TRP A 61 -14.04 -1.45 12.00
C TRP A 61 -14.19 -0.06 12.64
N SER A 62 -13.13 0.74 12.61
CA SER A 62 -13.12 2.11 13.14
C SER A 62 -14.08 3.05 12.44
N ASN A 63 -14.50 2.73 11.22
CA ASN A 63 -15.54 3.44 10.48
C ASN A 63 -16.96 2.88 10.79
N GLY A 64 -17.10 1.94 11.72
CA GLY A 64 -18.40 1.34 12.09
C GLY A 64 -18.85 0.15 11.25
N GLU A 65 -18.10 -0.27 10.22
CA GLU A 65 -18.46 -1.44 9.42
C GLU A 65 -18.42 -2.75 10.21
N CYS A 66 -19.36 -3.63 9.84
CA CYS A 66 -19.50 -4.95 10.40
C CYS A 66 -18.52 -5.97 9.77
N LEU A 67 -17.89 -6.79 10.61
CA LEU A 67 -17.09 -7.98 10.28
C LEU A 67 -17.93 -9.26 10.21
N VAL A 68 -19.04 -9.23 9.46
CA VAL A 68 -20.01 -10.33 9.38
C VAL A 68 -19.34 -11.64 8.95
N GLY A 69 -19.68 -12.75 9.61
CA GLY A 69 -19.21 -14.08 9.24
C GLY A 69 -17.75 -14.38 9.61
N CYS A 70 -17.06 -13.44 10.27
CA CYS A 70 -15.68 -13.66 10.71
C CYS A 70 -15.63 -14.77 11.79
N PRO A 71 -14.77 -15.79 11.64
CA PRO A 71 -14.66 -16.84 12.64
C PRO A 71 -14.02 -16.31 13.92
N TRP A 72 -14.42 -16.85 15.07
CA TRP A 72 -13.85 -16.50 16.37
C TRP A 72 -13.63 -17.76 17.22
N GLY A 73 -12.71 -17.65 18.18
CA GLY A 73 -12.51 -18.65 19.22
C GLY A 73 -12.42 -17.99 20.60
N LEU A 74 -13.19 -18.49 21.55
CA LEU A 74 -13.16 -18.15 22.96
C LEU A 74 -12.42 -19.24 23.69
N THR A 75 -11.33 -18.88 24.38
CA THR A 75 -10.53 -19.77 25.23
C THR A 75 -10.77 -19.40 26.69
N GLN A 76 -11.11 -20.39 27.52
CA GLN A 76 -11.27 -20.23 28.98
C GLN A 76 -10.01 -20.70 29.73
N GLU A 77 -9.90 -20.35 31.02
CA GLU A 77 -8.75 -20.70 31.87
C GLU A 77 -8.43 -22.21 31.93
N ASP A 78 -9.42 -23.09 31.76
CA ASP A 78 -9.24 -24.54 31.74
C ASP A 78 -8.79 -25.09 30.38
N GLY A 79 -8.56 -24.21 29.40
CA GLY A 79 -8.18 -24.57 28.04
C GLY A 79 -9.36 -24.96 27.16
N GLN A 80 -10.61 -24.89 27.64
CA GLN A 80 -11.78 -25.12 26.79
C GLN A 80 -11.86 -24.05 25.70
N VAL A 81 -12.06 -24.48 24.45
CA VAL A 81 -12.18 -23.58 23.30
C VAL A 81 -13.57 -23.71 22.68
N ILE A 82 -14.33 -22.62 22.70
CA ILE A 82 -15.61 -22.48 22.00
C ILE A 82 -15.34 -21.72 20.69
N ARG A 83 -15.96 -22.13 19.59
CA ARG A 83 -15.79 -21.50 18.27
C ARG A 83 -17.14 -21.13 17.68
N GLY A 84 -17.14 -20.10 16.85
CA GLY A 84 -18.31 -19.69 16.10
C GLY A 84 -17.94 -18.69 15.01
N THR A 85 -18.97 -18.08 14.42
CA THR A 85 -18.84 -16.98 13.48
C THR A 85 -19.58 -15.76 14.02
N LEU A 86 -19.14 -14.57 13.65
CA LEU A 86 -19.85 -13.34 13.97
C LEU A 86 -21.17 -13.25 13.20
N ASP A 87 -22.22 -12.77 13.86
CA ASP A 87 -23.54 -12.57 13.25
C ASP A 87 -23.57 -11.36 12.28
N SER A 88 -24.75 -11.05 11.75
CA SER A 88 -24.95 -9.91 10.84
C SER A 88 -24.68 -8.54 11.48
N LYS A 89 -24.58 -8.45 12.81
CA LYS A 89 -24.26 -7.24 13.57
C LYS A 89 -22.82 -7.25 14.08
N SER A 90 -22.02 -8.21 13.64
CA SER A 90 -20.65 -8.47 14.09
C SER A 90 -20.53 -8.75 15.58
N PHE A 91 -21.57 -9.37 16.11
CA PHE A 91 -21.71 -9.69 17.51
C PHE A 91 -21.58 -11.19 17.70
N LEU A 92 -20.99 -11.56 18.83
CA LEU A 92 -21.06 -12.89 19.40
C LEU A 92 -21.64 -12.80 20.80
N SER A 93 -22.37 -13.82 21.19
CA SER A 93 -22.88 -13.99 22.54
C SER A 93 -22.73 -15.44 22.96
N GLN A 94 -22.11 -15.68 24.12
CA GLN A 94 -21.90 -17.02 24.64
C GLN A 94 -22.16 -17.06 26.14
N VAL A 95 -22.80 -18.13 26.61
CA VAL A 95 -22.86 -18.47 28.02
C VAL A 95 -21.66 -19.34 28.37
N ILE A 96 -20.89 -18.92 29.36
CA ILE A 96 -19.68 -19.60 29.83
C ILE A 96 -19.73 -19.81 31.35
N GLU A 97 -18.92 -20.71 31.88
CA GLU A 97 -18.62 -20.69 33.32
C GLU A 97 -17.88 -19.39 33.65
N GLY A 98 -18.22 -18.70 34.75
CA GLY A 98 -17.76 -17.33 35.13
C GLY A 98 -16.27 -17.08 35.35
N ARG A 99 -15.43 -17.82 34.64
CA ARG A 99 -13.97 -17.79 34.58
C ARG A 99 -13.49 -16.66 33.68
N ALA A 100 -12.18 -16.40 33.74
CA ALA A 100 -11.56 -15.52 32.75
C ALA A 100 -11.61 -16.17 31.36
N HIS A 101 -11.76 -15.34 30.35
CA HIS A 101 -11.88 -15.77 28.96
C HIS A 101 -11.14 -14.82 28.04
N ARG A 102 -10.62 -15.37 26.95
CA ARG A 102 -10.00 -14.64 25.86
C ARG A 102 -10.64 -15.02 24.54
N ILE A 103 -11.11 -14.03 23.81
CA ILE A 103 -11.69 -14.17 22.49
C ILE A 103 -10.71 -13.65 21.46
N ARG A 104 -10.52 -14.41 20.37
CA ARG A 104 -9.72 -13.99 19.23
C ARG A 104 -10.50 -14.23 17.94
N LEU A 105 -10.47 -13.26 17.04
CA LEU A 105 -10.90 -13.46 15.66
C LEU A 105 -9.87 -14.35 14.94
N ASN A 106 -10.37 -15.39 14.28
CA ASN A 106 -9.63 -16.40 13.54
C ASN A 106 -8.33 -16.87 14.22
N PRO A 107 -8.42 -17.56 15.37
CA PRO A 107 -7.23 -17.92 16.16
C PRO A 107 -6.27 -18.89 15.45
N GLN A 108 -6.68 -19.51 14.34
CA GLN A 108 -5.82 -20.36 13.51
C GLN A 108 -4.98 -19.58 12.49
N PHE A 109 -5.24 -18.29 12.30
CA PHE A 109 -4.50 -17.49 11.34
C PHE A 109 -3.10 -17.17 11.86
N ASP A 110 -2.08 -17.60 11.12
CA ASP A 110 -0.68 -17.18 11.30
C ASP A 110 -0.33 -16.12 10.24
N PRO A 111 -0.32 -14.81 10.60
CA PRO A 111 0.03 -13.74 9.67
C PRO A 111 1.42 -13.93 9.06
N LYS A 112 2.38 -14.46 9.82
CA LYS A 112 3.77 -14.56 9.38
C LYS A 112 3.90 -15.61 8.28
N ALA A 113 3.28 -16.77 8.46
CA ALA A 113 3.26 -17.82 7.44
C ALA A 113 2.52 -17.38 6.17
N GLN A 114 1.32 -16.81 6.31
CA GLN A 114 0.48 -16.40 5.17
C GLN A 114 1.11 -15.27 4.35
N LEU A 115 1.70 -14.28 5.02
CA LEU A 115 2.34 -13.14 4.33
C LEU A 115 3.75 -13.48 3.83
N GLY A 116 4.44 -14.44 4.44
CA GLY A 116 5.81 -14.82 4.07
C GLY A 116 5.91 -15.34 2.63
N GLY A 117 5.02 -16.26 2.25
CA GLY A 117 4.98 -16.80 0.88
C GLY A 117 4.66 -15.74 -0.16
N ILE A 118 3.67 -14.88 0.11
CA ILE A 118 3.25 -13.81 -0.83
C ILE A 118 4.35 -12.76 -1.00
N ARG A 119 5.08 -12.41 0.07
CA ARG A 119 6.19 -11.46 -0.03
C ARG A 119 7.37 -12.02 -0.81
N ALA A 120 7.64 -13.33 -0.71
CA ALA A 120 8.66 -13.99 -1.52
C ALA A 120 8.26 -13.96 -3.01
N GLU A 121 7.01 -14.29 -3.34
CA GLU A 121 6.47 -14.18 -4.71
C GLU A 121 6.54 -12.74 -5.25
N LEU A 122 6.19 -11.75 -4.42
CA LEU A 122 6.33 -10.33 -4.78
C LEU A 122 7.79 -10.00 -5.13
N GLN A 123 8.75 -10.41 -4.28
CA GLN A 123 10.16 -10.18 -4.54
C GLN A 123 10.61 -10.83 -5.85
N GLU A 124 10.24 -12.09 -6.12
CA GLU A 124 10.57 -12.76 -7.37
C GLU A 124 10.08 -11.99 -8.58
N ILE A 125 8.80 -11.57 -8.59
CA ILE A 125 8.22 -10.82 -9.71
C ILE A 125 8.93 -9.47 -9.93
N LEU A 126 9.27 -8.76 -8.86
CA LEU A 126 10.02 -7.50 -8.96
C LEU A 126 11.41 -7.70 -9.59
N HIS A 127 12.11 -8.79 -9.24
CA HIS A 127 13.38 -9.16 -9.86
C HIS A 127 13.21 -9.58 -11.33
N GLU A 128 12.16 -10.33 -11.67
CA GLU A 128 11.85 -10.69 -13.06
C GLU A 128 11.63 -9.44 -13.94
N ILE A 129 10.93 -8.43 -13.40
CA ILE A 129 10.75 -7.14 -14.08
C ILE A 129 12.10 -6.44 -14.29
N LEU A 130 12.92 -6.32 -13.25
CA LEU A 130 14.25 -5.70 -13.37
C LEU A 130 15.15 -6.43 -14.37
N ALA A 131 15.10 -7.77 -14.40
CA ALA A 131 15.85 -8.58 -15.36
C ALA A 131 15.39 -8.33 -16.80
N ALA A 132 14.07 -8.28 -17.03
CA ALA A 132 13.52 -7.96 -18.35
C ALA A 132 13.94 -6.57 -18.84
N GLU A 133 14.02 -5.60 -17.93
CA GLU A 133 14.46 -4.22 -18.22
C GLU A 133 15.95 -4.12 -18.54
N ARG A 134 16.81 -4.87 -17.82
CA ARG A 134 18.25 -4.94 -18.11
C ARG A 134 18.50 -5.43 -19.53
N VAL A 135 17.80 -6.48 -19.96
CA VAL A 135 17.93 -7.05 -21.30
C VAL A 135 17.58 -6.02 -22.38
N GLU A 136 16.55 -5.18 -22.16
CA GLU A 136 16.18 -4.15 -23.12
C GLU A 136 17.17 -2.97 -23.11
N ALA A 137 17.65 -2.55 -21.93
CA ALA A 137 18.68 -1.51 -21.83
C ALA A 137 19.97 -1.91 -22.59
N ASP A 138 20.40 -3.16 -22.45
CA ASP A 138 21.57 -3.70 -23.18
C ASP A 138 21.32 -3.72 -24.70
N ARG A 139 20.12 -4.12 -25.12
CA ARG A 139 19.71 -4.13 -26.53
C ARG A 139 19.72 -2.73 -27.14
N LEU A 140 19.17 -1.74 -26.44
CA LEU A 140 19.15 -0.34 -26.89
C LEU A 140 20.56 0.24 -26.98
N THR A 141 21.42 -0.09 -26.01
CA THR A 141 22.84 0.28 -26.01
C THR A 141 23.56 -0.32 -27.22
N ALA A 142 23.30 -1.60 -27.54
CA ALA A 142 23.87 -2.26 -28.71
C ALA A 142 23.42 -1.63 -30.05
N ILE A 143 22.14 -1.26 -30.16
CA ILE A 143 21.60 -0.55 -31.35
C ILE A 143 22.28 0.81 -31.52
N GLN A 144 22.58 1.51 -30.43
CA GLN A 144 23.26 2.81 -30.47
C GLN A 144 24.75 2.68 -30.82
N ALA A 145 25.42 1.65 -30.30
CA ALA A 145 26.82 1.38 -30.63
C ALA A 145 27.04 1.13 -32.14
N GLN A 146 26.01 0.63 -32.85
CA GLN A 146 26.04 0.42 -34.30
C GLN A 146 25.76 1.69 -35.13
N ARG A 147 25.38 2.83 -34.52
CA ARG A 147 25.01 4.06 -35.22
C ARG A 147 26.11 5.14 -35.10
N SER A 148 26.41 5.82 -36.21
CA SER A 148 27.48 6.83 -36.29
C SER A 148 27.18 8.09 -35.45
N ALA A 149 28.24 8.69 -34.89
CA ALA A 149 28.21 9.75 -33.88
C ALA A 149 27.37 11.01 -34.22
N VAL A 150 27.06 11.24 -35.49
CA VAL A 150 26.25 12.38 -35.97
C VAL A 150 24.74 12.10 -35.87
N ALA A 151 24.30 10.84 -35.91
CA ALA A 151 22.90 10.44 -35.77
C ALA A 151 22.43 10.31 -34.30
N ASN A 152 23.39 10.27 -33.36
CA ASN A 152 23.11 10.10 -31.93
C ASN A 152 22.41 11.30 -31.29
N GLY A 153 22.60 12.52 -31.83
CA GLY A 153 22.03 13.74 -31.25
C GLY A 153 20.50 13.87 -31.37
N PHE A 154 19.91 13.27 -32.42
CA PHE A 154 18.48 13.39 -32.70
C PHE A 154 17.64 12.29 -32.03
N TYR A 155 18.21 11.08 -31.86
CA TYR A 155 17.51 9.92 -31.28
C TYR A 155 17.75 9.72 -29.78
N ALA A 156 18.81 10.29 -29.20
CA ALA A 156 19.08 10.20 -27.75
C ALA A 156 17.97 10.83 -26.89
N GLN A 157 17.16 11.75 -27.45
CA GLN A 157 16.04 12.40 -26.75
C GLN A 157 14.75 11.58 -26.73
N ILE A 158 14.59 10.61 -27.64
CA ILE A 158 13.33 9.85 -27.81
C ILE A 158 13.47 8.40 -27.33
N ALA A 159 14.68 7.85 -27.19
CA ALA A 159 14.86 6.40 -27.02
C ALA A 159 15.68 5.95 -25.77
N LEU A 160 16.08 6.84 -24.85
CA LEU A 160 17.17 6.48 -23.91
C LEU A 160 17.03 7.00 -22.47
N GLY A 161 15.83 7.34 -21.99
CA GLY A 161 15.72 7.85 -20.60
C GLY A 161 14.33 7.92 -19.99
N ARG A 162 13.37 7.16 -20.53
CA ARG A 162 12.00 7.13 -20.01
C ARG A 162 11.52 5.70 -20.02
N GLY A 163 11.91 4.96 -18.98
CA GLY A 163 11.65 3.53 -18.86
C GLY A 163 10.21 3.15 -19.06
N PHE A 164 10.01 1.90 -19.45
CA PHE A 164 8.73 1.30 -19.80
C PHE A 164 7.61 1.61 -18.77
N LEU A 165 7.84 1.55 -17.46
CA LEU A 165 6.81 1.86 -16.45
C LEU A 165 6.35 3.33 -16.51
N TYR A 166 7.28 4.27 -16.75
CA TYR A 166 6.94 5.68 -16.90
C TYR A 166 6.32 5.99 -18.26
N GLY A 167 6.81 5.36 -19.33
CA GLY A 167 6.29 5.53 -20.70
C GLY A 167 4.94 4.84 -20.95
N ALA A 168 4.69 3.69 -20.33
CA ALA A 168 3.50 2.86 -20.55
C ALA A 168 2.36 3.17 -19.58
N TRP A 169 2.60 3.55 -18.32
CA TRP A 169 1.52 4.01 -17.42
C TRP A 169 1.11 5.48 -17.63
N GLY A 170 1.26 6.01 -18.85
CA GLY A 170 0.72 7.34 -19.19
C GLY A 170 1.39 8.54 -18.49
N LEU A 171 2.42 8.32 -17.65
CA LEU A 171 3.17 9.40 -16.98
C LEU A 171 4.03 10.25 -17.95
N VAL A 172 3.92 10.02 -19.27
CA VAL A 172 4.80 10.60 -20.31
C VAL A 172 4.07 11.48 -21.35
N GLU A 173 2.76 11.72 -21.25
CA GLU A 173 2.13 12.64 -22.23
C GLU A 173 2.67 14.09 -22.12
N SER A 174 3.27 14.48 -20.99
CA SER A 174 3.81 15.82 -20.79
C SER A 174 5.28 15.85 -20.38
N GLY A 175 6.14 15.37 -21.28
CA GLY A 175 7.59 15.55 -21.17
C GLY A 175 8.10 17.00 -21.07
N LEU A 176 7.22 18.00 -21.19
CA LEU A 176 7.49 19.43 -21.05
C LEU A 176 6.57 20.17 -20.06
N GLU A 177 5.48 19.56 -19.55
CA GLU A 177 4.48 20.27 -18.73
C GLU A 177 4.43 19.86 -17.24
N PHE A 178 5.18 18.83 -16.83
CA PHE A 178 5.34 18.49 -15.40
C PHE A 178 6.16 19.51 -14.59
N ALA A 179 6.74 20.51 -15.26
CA ALA A 179 7.42 21.61 -14.60
C ALA A 179 6.45 22.65 -14.01
N ASP A 180 5.27 22.81 -14.62
CA ASP A 180 4.36 23.93 -14.35
C ASP A 180 3.04 23.56 -13.67
N LEU A 181 2.57 22.31 -13.77
CA LEU A 181 1.41 21.88 -12.98
C LEU A 181 1.82 21.33 -11.61
N ALA A 182 1.13 21.79 -10.57
CA ALA A 182 1.06 21.07 -9.30
C ALA A 182 0.80 19.58 -9.59
N ASN A 183 1.49 18.68 -8.89
CA ASN A 183 1.37 17.24 -9.10
C ASN A 183 -0.13 16.86 -9.17
N PRO A 184 -0.66 16.39 -10.32
CA PRO A 184 -2.07 16.02 -10.41
C PRO A 184 -2.43 14.93 -9.41
N PHE A 185 -1.45 14.11 -8.97
CA PHE A 185 -1.63 13.15 -7.90
C PHE A 185 -1.82 13.80 -6.52
N ASP A 186 -1.32 15.01 -6.25
CA ASP A 186 -1.53 15.67 -4.96
C ASP A 186 -3.01 16.07 -4.79
N GLU A 187 -3.68 16.55 -5.84
CA GLU A 187 -5.12 16.90 -5.82
C GLU A 187 -6.01 15.65 -5.94
N LEU A 188 -5.63 14.69 -6.80
CA LEU A 188 -6.40 13.46 -7.03
C LEU A 188 -6.30 12.48 -5.86
N ALA A 189 -5.13 12.39 -5.20
CA ALA A 189 -4.97 11.62 -3.97
C ALA A 189 -5.66 12.28 -2.78
N GLN A 190 -5.78 13.61 -2.73
CA GLN A 190 -6.57 14.27 -1.68
C GLN A 190 -8.04 13.86 -1.73
N ALA A 191 -8.64 13.78 -2.91
CA ALA A 191 -10.01 13.30 -3.08
C ALA A 191 -10.15 11.82 -2.67
N ALA A 192 -9.20 10.96 -3.06
CA ALA A 192 -9.19 9.56 -2.65
C ALA A 192 -8.94 9.39 -1.14
N VAL A 193 -8.10 10.22 -0.52
CA VAL A 193 -7.88 10.27 0.94
C VAL A 193 -9.13 10.76 1.66
N ALA A 194 -9.82 11.78 1.14
CA ALA A 194 -11.06 12.28 1.71
C ALA A 194 -12.17 11.23 1.66
N ALA A 195 -12.31 10.54 0.51
CA ALA A 195 -13.22 9.41 0.37
C ALA A 195 -12.83 8.20 1.24
N TRP A 196 -11.54 7.94 1.42
CA TRP A 196 -11.06 6.89 2.33
C TRP A 196 -11.41 7.18 3.78
N LYS A 197 -11.34 8.47 4.18
CA LYS A 197 -11.61 8.92 5.55
C LYS A 197 -13.11 9.13 5.82
N SER A 198 -14.00 8.97 4.84
CA SER A 198 -15.42 9.18 5.08
C SER A 198 -15.98 8.06 5.96
N GLU A 199 -16.77 8.47 6.96
CA GLU A 199 -17.49 7.53 7.81
C GLU A 199 -18.76 7.10 7.06
N PRO A 200 -19.03 5.79 6.94
CA PRO A 200 -20.23 5.31 6.31
C PRO A 200 -21.47 5.68 7.13
N GLU A 201 -22.54 6.02 6.42
CA GLU A 201 -23.85 6.20 7.05
C GLU A 201 -24.31 4.89 7.72
N PRO A 202 -25.11 4.96 8.80
CA PRO A 202 -25.61 3.78 9.48
C PRO A 202 -26.30 2.81 8.51
N GLY A 203 -25.71 1.62 8.31
CA GLY A 203 -26.25 0.58 7.45
C GLY A 203 -25.67 0.51 6.04
N LYS A 204 -24.79 1.45 5.65
CA LYS A 204 -24.02 1.40 4.40
C LYS A 204 -22.62 0.82 4.62
N GLY A 205 -22.05 0.23 3.57
CA GLY A 205 -20.64 -0.16 3.57
C GLY A 205 -19.73 1.04 3.33
N TRP A 206 -18.44 0.86 3.64
CA TRP A 206 -17.36 1.77 3.27
C TRP A 206 -17.31 1.97 1.77
N LEU A 207 -17.50 0.90 0.99
CA LEU A 207 -17.46 0.99 -0.47
C LEU A 207 -18.52 1.95 -1.00
N ASP A 208 -19.75 1.88 -0.48
CA ASP A 208 -20.84 2.78 -0.88
C ASP A 208 -20.49 4.24 -0.57
N SER A 209 -19.95 4.47 0.63
CA SER A 209 -19.60 5.81 1.12
C SER A 209 -18.40 6.40 0.38
N PHE A 210 -17.44 5.55 0.01
CA PHE A 210 -16.31 5.92 -0.84
C PHE A 210 -16.80 6.34 -2.23
N GLN A 211 -17.75 5.60 -2.81
CA GLN A 211 -18.30 5.88 -4.14
C GLN A 211 -19.14 7.16 -4.21
N GLU A 212 -19.83 7.50 -3.12
CA GLU A 212 -20.60 8.75 -2.98
C GLU A 212 -19.67 9.96 -2.84
N GLN A 213 -18.58 9.83 -2.06
CA GLN A 213 -17.63 10.92 -1.79
C GLN A 213 -16.64 11.14 -2.94
N TYR A 214 -16.30 10.09 -3.69
CA TYR A 214 -15.34 10.14 -4.79
C TYR A 214 -16.04 10.34 -6.13
N THR A 215 -16.04 11.59 -6.62
CA THR A 215 -16.86 11.99 -7.77
C THR A 215 -16.45 11.29 -9.07
N ALA A 216 -17.40 11.22 -10.01
CA ALA A 216 -17.18 10.66 -11.34
C ALA A 216 -16.06 11.35 -12.14
N ALA A 217 -15.78 12.63 -11.86
CA ALA A 217 -14.70 13.38 -12.50
C ALA A 217 -13.35 12.97 -11.89
N GLN A 218 -13.25 13.00 -10.56
CA GLN A 218 -12.01 12.72 -9.83
C GLN A 218 -11.43 11.32 -10.11
N TYR A 219 -12.26 10.27 -10.21
CA TYR A 219 -11.72 8.94 -10.54
C TYR A 219 -11.27 8.84 -12.00
N ARG A 220 -11.94 9.55 -12.93
CA ARG A 220 -11.57 9.53 -14.36
C ARG A 220 -10.24 10.22 -14.59
N ASP A 221 -10.04 11.35 -13.91
CA ASP A 221 -8.79 12.10 -13.96
C ASP A 221 -7.62 11.27 -13.39
N LEU A 222 -7.84 10.54 -12.29
CA LEU A 222 -6.83 9.63 -11.73
C LEU A 222 -6.53 8.43 -12.65
N ALA A 223 -7.56 7.81 -13.22
CA ALA A 223 -7.40 6.71 -14.17
C ALA A 223 -6.58 7.16 -15.40
N ALA A 224 -6.91 8.32 -15.96
CA ALA A 224 -6.18 8.90 -17.08
C ALA A 224 -4.73 9.23 -16.71
N ALA A 225 -4.49 9.83 -15.53
CA ALA A 225 -3.15 10.14 -15.02
C ALA A 225 -2.27 8.90 -14.82
N LEU A 226 -2.87 7.75 -14.51
CA LEU A 226 -2.21 6.44 -14.39
C LEU A 226 -2.09 5.69 -15.74
N GLY A 227 -2.50 6.30 -16.86
CA GLY A 227 -2.39 5.73 -18.20
C GLY A 227 -3.48 4.72 -18.56
N PHE A 228 -4.60 4.72 -17.85
CA PHE A 228 -5.74 3.85 -18.13
C PHE A 228 -6.84 4.59 -18.87
N ASP A 229 -7.58 3.87 -19.71
CA ASP A 229 -8.85 4.34 -20.25
C ASP A 229 -9.88 4.41 -19.11
N PRO A 230 -10.38 5.60 -18.72
CA PRO A 230 -11.33 5.73 -17.62
C PRO A 230 -12.64 4.97 -17.84
N ALA A 231 -13.01 4.64 -19.08
CA ALA A 231 -14.20 3.84 -19.37
C ALA A 231 -14.06 2.37 -18.94
N THR A 232 -12.83 1.90 -18.75
CA THR A 232 -12.52 0.49 -18.41
C THR A 232 -12.36 0.25 -16.91
N ILE A 233 -12.17 1.33 -16.14
CA ILE A 233 -12.04 1.27 -14.68
C ILE A 233 -13.36 1.71 -14.05
N SER A 234 -13.99 0.78 -13.32
CA SER A 234 -15.15 1.11 -12.50
C SER A 234 -14.70 1.72 -11.16
N ARG A 235 -15.60 2.47 -10.50
CA ARG A 235 -15.31 3.08 -9.19
C ARG A 235 -15.01 2.03 -8.13
N GLU A 236 -15.67 0.88 -8.21
CA GLU A 236 -15.42 -0.29 -7.36
C GLU A 236 -13.98 -0.78 -7.50
N LYS A 237 -13.50 -0.94 -8.73
CA LYS A 237 -12.14 -1.41 -8.99
C LYS A 237 -11.10 -0.41 -8.48
N MET A 238 -11.33 0.89 -8.68
CA MET A 238 -10.47 1.93 -8.13
C MET A 238 -10.44 1.88 -6.60
N ALA A 239 -11.60 1.76 -5.95
CA ALA A 239 -11.70 1.66 -4.49
C ALA A 239 -10.97 0.41 -3.96
N GLN A 240 -11.14 -0.75 -4.60
CA GLN A 240 -10.45 -1.99 -4.25
C GLN A 240 -8.93 -1.87 -4.40
N ALA A 241 -8.45 -1.28 -5.50
CA ALA A 241 -7.03 -1.05 -5.72
C ALA A 241 -6.46 -0.08 -4.67
N TYR A 242 -7.18 1.00 -4.37
CA TYR A 242 -6.77 2.00 -3.38
C TYR A 242 -6.73 1.41 -1.96
N GLU A 243 -7.73 0.61 -1.58
CA GLU A 243 -7.74 -0.11 -0.30
C GLU A 243 -6.52 -1.02 -0.17
N ALA A 244 -6.28 -1.89 -1.16
CA ALA A 244 -5.15 -2.81 -1.14
C ALA A 244 -3.82 -2.05 -1.05
N ALA A 245 -3.66 -0.96 -1.80
CA ALA A 245 -2.48 -0.11 -1.79
C ALA A 245 -2.21 0.51 -0.40
N ASN A 246 -3.26 0.96 0.31
CA ASN A 246 -3.12 1.50 1.67
C ASN A 246 -2.55 0.46 2.65
N TYR A 247 -3.07 -0.76 2.63
CA TYR A 247 -2.56 -1.84 3.49
C TYR A 247 -1.11 -2.20 3.14
N ILE A 248 -0.77 -2.30 1.85
CA ILE A 248 0.59 -2.60 1.39
C ILE A 248 1.60 -1.54 1.85
N PHE A 249 1.21 -0.27 1.84
CA PHE A 249 2.15 0.81 2.16
C PHE A 249 2.34 1.05 3.68
N GLU A 250 1.39 0.61 4.50
CA GLU A 250 1.59 0.52 5.95
C GLU A 250 2.52 -0.64 6.33
N ASP A 251 2.57 -1.69 5.51
CA ASP A 251 3.45 -2.83 5.72
C ASP A 251 4.92 -2.49 5.43
N ALA A 252 5.72 -2.40 6.48
CA ALA A 252 7.11 -1.96 6.39
C ALA A 252 7.98 -2.86 5.48
N ALA A 253 7.73 -4.18 5.49
CA ALA A 253 8.48 -5.13 4.66
C ALA A 253 8.18 -4.93 3.17
N SER A 254 6.89 -4.88 2.81
CA SER A 254 6.45 -4.68 1.42
C SER A 254 6.87 -3.31 0.89
N LYS A 255 6.70 -2.25 1.70
CA LYS A 255 7.13 -0.90 1.35
C LYS A 255 8.64 -0.82 1.08
N ARG A 256 9.45 -1.53 1.86
CA ARG A 256 10.90 -1.60 1.63
C ARG A 256 11.21 -2.27 0.29
N ALA A 257 10.66 -3.45 0.04
CA ALA A 257 10.88 -4.18 -1.21
C ALA A 257 10.51 -3.35 -2.45
N LEU A 258 9.35 -2.67 -2.41
CA LEU A 258 8.89 -1.82 -3.51
C LEU A 258 9.74 -0.56 -3.69
N ARG A 259 10.24 0.04 -2.59
CA ARG A 259 11.19 1.16 -2.65
C ARG A 259 12.50 0.73 -3.29
N ASP A 260 13.04 -0.42 -2.88
CA ASP A 260 14.31 -0.94 -3.37
C ASP A 260 14.20 -1.25 -4.88
N PHE A 261 13.10 -1.90 -5.29
CA PHE A 261 12.75 -2.10 -6.70
C PHE A 261 12.70 -0.79 -7.47
N ALA A 262 11.96 0.21 -6.98
CA ALA A 262 11.81 1.50 -7.66
C ALA A 262 13.18 2.19 -7.82
N ALA A 263 14.03 2.14 -6.79
CA ALA A 263 15.39 2.64 -6.82
C ALA A 263 16.24 1.99 -7.90
N GLU A 264 16.21 0.67 -7.97
CA GLU A 264 16.97 -0.09 -8.96
C GLU A 264 16.42 0.15 -10.38
N TYR A 265 15.10 0.14 -10.55
CA TYR A 265 14.44 0.36 -11.83
C TYR A 265 14.84 1.71 -12.44
N VAL A 266 14.79 2.79 -11.65
CA VAL A 266 15.20 4.13 -12.11
C VAL A 266 16.68 4.16 -12.47
N SER A 267 17.53 3.45 -11.71
CA SER A 267 18.98 3.40 -11.98
C SER A 267 19.31 2.70 -13.30
N LEU A 268 18.52 1.71 -13.72
CA LEU A 268 18.67 1.02 -15.01
C LEU A 268 18.26 1.90 -16.20
N GLN A 269 17.28 2.79 -16.00
CA GLN A 269 16.64 3.54 -17.07
C GLN A 269 17.24 4.95 -17.28
N ASN A 270 17.97 5.50 -16.31
CA ASN A 270 18.55 6.83 -16.38
C ASN A 270 20.01 6.84 -15.93
N HIS A 271 20.95 6.99 -16.87
CA HIS A 271 22.37 7.16 -16.54
C HIS A 271 22.68 8.49 -15.81
N GLU A 272 21.75 9.47 -15.75
CA GLU A 272 22.03 10.82 -15.20
C GLU A 272 20.97 11.52 -14.29
N SER A 273 19.86 10.92 -13.83
CA SER A 273 18.86 11.67 -13.02
C SER A 273 18.28 11.02 -11.74
N ILE A 274 18.50 11.74 -10.63
CA ILE A 274 17.77 11.95 -9.35
C ILE A 274 17.07 10.78 -8.64
N LEU A 275 17.70 10.29 -7.57
CA LEU A 275 17.04 9.66 -6.42
C LEU A 275 16.44 10.73 -5.49
N GLN A 276 15.18 11.09 -5.72
CA GLN A 276 14.27 11.49 -4.64
C GLN A 276 13.02 10.63 -4.77
N PHE A 277 13.07 9.44 -4.18
CA PHE A 277 11.88 8.62 -4.04
C PHE A 277 10.97 9.25 -3.00
N THR A 278 9.94 9.95 -3.45
CA THR A 278 8.81 10.28 -2.59
C THR A 278 7.97 9.02 -2.41
N GLY A 279 7.28 8.91 -1.27
CA GLY A 279 6.37 7.79 -1.04
C GLY A 279 5.27 7.68 -2.11
N GLY A 280 4.95 8.78 -2.81
CA GLY A 280 3.97 8.82 -3.89
C GLY A 280 4.32 7.89 -5.06
N MET A 281 5.56 7.90 -5.55
CA MET A 281 5.92 7.09 -6.72
C MET A 281 5.79 5.58 -6.49
N VAL A 282 6.16 5.11 -5.30
CA VAL A 282 6.02 3.68 -4.94
C VAL A 282 4.54 3.31 -4.82
N PHE A 283 3.72 4.21 -4.28
CA PHE A 283 2.28 4.00 -4.17
C PHE A 283 1.61 3.96 -5.55
N GLU A 284 2.02 4.81 -6.49
CA GLU A 284 1.52 4.84 -7.87
C GLU A 284 1.82 3.54 -8.62
N ILE A 285 3.04 2.99 -8.50
CA ILE A 285 3.40 1.69 -9.11
C ILE A 285 2.48 0.58 -8.58
N VAL A 286 2.23 0.55 -7.27
CA VAL A 286 1.34 -0.43 -6.64
C VAL A 286 -0.09 -0.25 -7.16
N LEU A 287 -0.60 0.97 -7.16
CA LEU A 287 -1.96 1.28 -7.60
C LEU A 287 -2.16 0.91 -9.08
N ALA A 288 -1.21 1.25 -9.94
CA ALA A 288 -1.26 0.94 -11.35
C ALA A 288 -1.20 -0.58 -11.60
N ALA A 289 -0.30 -1.31 -10.94
CA ALA A 289 -0.23 -2.77 -11.06
C ALA A 289 -1.54 -3.45 -10.63
N LEU A 290 -2.15 -3.00 -9.51
CA LEU A 290 -3.46 -3.48 -9.06
C LEU A 290 -4.56 -3.22 -10.11
N LEU A 291 -4.57 -2.04 -10.74
CA LEU A 291 -5.53 -1.69 -11.78
C LEU A 291 -5.32 -2.51 -13.06
N VAL A 292 -4.07 -2.82 -13.46
CA VAL A 292 -3.79 -3.76 -14.55
C VAL A 292 -4.45 -5.10 -14.24
N PHE A 293 -4.25 -5.65 -13.05
CA PHE A 293 -4.87 -6.91 -12.65
C PHE A 293 -6.40 -6.85 -12.65
N LEU A 294 -7.01 -5.85 -12.01
CA LEU A 294 -8.46 -5.72 -11.89
C LEU A 294 -9.17 -5.44 -13.24
N THR A 295 -8.45 -4.92 -14.23
CA THR A 295 -8.94 -4.71 -15.60
C THR A 295 -8.54 -5.83 -16.55
N GLY A 296 -7.81 -6.86 -16.08
CA GLY A 296 -7.28 -7.92 -16.94
C GLY A 296 -6.31 -7.39 -18.01
N GLY A 297 -5.65 -6.27 -17.75
CA GLY A 297 -4.75 -5.58 -18.69
C GLY A 297 -5.45 -4.85 -19.84
N THR A 298 -6.77 -4.97 -19.97
CA THR A 298 -7.56 -4.33 -21.04
C THR A 298 -7.81 -2.85 -20.82
N GLY A 299 -7.58 -2.37 -19.59
CA GLY A 299 -7.79 -0.97 -19.24
C GLY A 299 -6.65 -0.03 -19.56
N LEU A 300 -5.49 -0.56 -19.98
CA LEU A 300 -4.37 0.26 -20.44
C LEU A 300 -4.74 0.98 -21.74
N ALA A 301 -4.47 2.28 -21.83
CA ALA A 301 -4.75 3.04 -23.05
C ALA A 301 -4.00 2.45 -24.27
N ALA A 302 -4.53 2.63 -25.48
CA ALA A 302 -3.96 2.04 -26.71
C ALA A 302 -2.47 2.40 -26.96
N ARG A 303 -1.99 3.53 -26.42
CA ARG A 303 -0.58 3.94 -26.48
C ARG A 303 0.29 3.22 -25.44
N ALA A 304 -0.29 2.87 -24.30
CA ALA A 304 0.35 2.05 -23.27
C ALA A 304 0.55 0.61 -23.75
N SER A 305 -0.44 0.01 -24.42
CA SER A 305 -0.43 -1.41 -24.80
C SER A 305 0.67 -1.78 -25.81
N VAL A 306 1.02 -0.88 -26.74
CA VAL A 306 2.01 -1.13 -27.80
C VAL A 306 3.45 -1.20 -27.26
N ALA A 307 3.75 -0.46 -26.18
CA ALA A 307 5.04 -0.52 -25.48
C ALA A 307 5.14 -1.69 -24.48
N SER A 308 4.01 -2.32 -24.12
CA SER A 308 3.88 -3.21 -22.94
C SER A 308 3.86 -4.70 -23.17
N THR A 309 3.72 -5.16 -24.41
CA THR A 309 3.35 -6.55 -24.70
C THR A 309 4.19 -7.63 -23.99
N ARG A 310 5.48 -7.35 -23.70
CA ARG A 310 6.40 -8.28 -23.01
C ARG A 310 6.28 -8.26 -21.49
N LEU A 311 5.99 -7.10 -20.90
CA LEU A 311 5.92 -6.91 -19.45
C LEU A 311 4.49 -7.04 -18.92
N THR A 312 3.47 -6.98 -19.79
CA THR A 312 2.07 -7.23 -19.42
C THR A 312 1.86 -8.49 -18.58
N PRO A 313 2.44 -9.67 -18.91
CA PRO A 313 2.28 -10.87 -18.08
C PRO A 313 2.86 -10.70 -16.67
N LEU A 314 4.01 -10.02 -16.55
CA LEU A 314 4.66 -9.73 -15.26
C LEU A 314 3.89 -8.70 -14.45
N LEU A 315 3.35 -7.66 -15.09
CA LEU A 315 2.51 -6.65 -14.44
C LEU A 315 1.18 -7.22 -13.96
N THR A 316 0.56 -8.12 -14.72
CA THR A 316 -0.65 -8.82 -14.28
C THR A 316 -0.36 -9.71 -13.07
N ARG A 317 0.74 -10.48 -13.10
CA ARG A 317 1.20 -11.27 -11.94
C ARG A 317 1.52 -10.39 -10.73
N LEU A 318 2.18 -9.25 -10.95
CA LEU A 318 2.48 -8.27 -9.92
C LEU A 318 1.19 -7.76 -9.27
N GLY A 319 0.22 -7.33 -10.08
CA GLY A 319 -1.08 -6.85 -9.61
C GLY A 319 -1.86 -7.91 -8.85
N GLU A 320 -1.88 -9.16 -9.33
CA GLU A 320 -2.50 -10.29 -8.63
C GLU A 320 -1.85 -10.53 -7.26
N THR A 321 -0.52 -10.56 -7.22
CA THR A 321 0.26 -10.78 -6.00
C THR A 321 0.07 -9.66 -4.99
N LEU A 322 0.08 -8.41 -5.45
CA LEU A 322 -0.24 -7.23 -4.63
C LEU A 322 -1.70 -7.30 -4.12
N GLY A 323 -2.65 -7.73 -4.95
CA GLY A 323 -4.04 -7.93 -4.54
C GLY A 323 -4.18 -8.96 -3.41
N LYS A 324 -3.52 -10.12 -3.56
CA LYS A 324 -3.44 -11.17 -2.52
C LYS A 324 -2.79 -10.63 -1.25
N LEU A 325 -1.70 -9.87 -1.39
CA LEU A 325 -0.97 -9.27 -0.28
C LEU A 325 -1.85 -8.29 0.50
N GLY A 326 -2.49 -7.33 -0.18
CA GLY A 326 -3.39 -6.35 0.43
C GLY A 326 -4.55 -7.01 1.17
N ALA A 327 -5.18 -8.03 0.56
CA ALA A 327 -6.26 -8.79 1.21
C ALA A 327 -5.80 -9.53 2.48
N ASN A 328 -4.60 -10.13 2.45
CA ASN A 328 -4.05 -10.83 3.61
C ASN A 328 -3.55 -9.87 4.69
N LEU A 329 -3.04 -8.70 4.34
CA LEU A 329 -2.69 -7.64 5.29
C LEU A 329 -3.95 -7.08 5.99
N LYS A 330 -5.05 -6.87 5.25
CA LYS A 330 -6.35 -6.50 5.83
C LYS A 330 -6.86 -7.56 6.81
N LYS A 331 -6.79 -8.84 6.44
CA LYS A 331 -7.13 -9.96 7.34
C LYS A 331 -6.24 -9.99 8.58
N ALA A 332 -4.93 -9.87 8.41
CA ALA A 332 -3.98 -9.84 9.52
C ALA A 332 -4.30 -8.72 10.51
N ARG A 333 -4.62 -7.50 10.02
CA ARG A 333 -5.07 -6.38 10.86
C ARG A 333 -6.28 -6.75 11.72
N VAL A 334 -7.30 -7.37 11.12
CA VAL A 334 -8.50 -7.82 11.84
C VAL A 334 -8.16 -8.83 12.93
N TYR A 335 -7.30 -9.81 12.64
CA TYR A 335 -7.03 -10.90 13.56
C TYR A 335 -6.02 -10.52 14.67
N GLU A 336 -5.12 -9.58 14.40
CA GLU A 336 -4.20 -9.02 15.39
C GLU A 336 -4.91 -8.10 16.37
N ALA A 337 -5.82 -7.24 15.89
CA ALA A 337 -6.58 -6.30 16.73
C ALA A 337 -7.88 -6.89 17.31
N GLY A 338 -8.41 -7.97 16.70
CA GLY A 338 -9.64 -8.65 17.09
C GLY A 338 -9.48 -9.54 18.31
N ILE A 339 -8.99 -8.97 19.42
CA ILE A 339 -8.77 -9.66 20.68
C ILE A 339 -9.63 -8.99 21.75
N ALA A 340 -10.29 -9.81 22.56
CA ALA A 340 -11.14 -9.35 23.66
C ALA A 340 -10.86 -10.23 24.89
N GLU A 341 -10.66 -9.63 26.05
CA GLU A 341 -10.38 -10.35 27.31
C GLU A 341 -11.35 -9.88 28.39
N GLY A 342 -11.75 -10.78 29.28
CA GLY A 342 -12.71 -10.46 30.32
C GLY A 342 -12.83 -11.56 31.36
N LYS A 343 -13.60 -11.26 32.42
CA LYS A 343 -13.92 -12.20 33.50
C LYS A 343 -15.38 -12.03 33.92
N GLY A 344 -16.10 -13.14 34.05
CA GLY A 344 -17.53 -13.12 34.38
C GLY A 344 -18.41 -12.58 33.25
N SER A 345 -19.63 -12.15 33.59
CA SER A 345 -20.58 -11.59 32.63
C SER A 345 -20.17 -10.19 32.18
N GLY A 346 -20.39 -9.86 30.90
CA GLY A 346 -20.07 -8.54 30.38
C GLY A 346 -20.39 -8.38 28.90
N SER A 347 -20.49 -7.12 28.49
CA SER A 347 -20.58 -6.73 27.09
C SER A 347 -19.44 -5.78 26.75
N GLN A 348 -18.77 -6.01 25.62
CA GLN A 348 -17.68 -5.16 25.15
C GLN A 348 -17.75 -4.94 23.64
N THR A 349 -17.25 -3.79 23.19
CA THR A 349 -17.08 -3.49 21.78
C THR A 349 -15.60 -3.28 21.50
N VAL A 350 -15.06 -4.06 20.57
CA VAL A 350 -13.68 -3.96 20.09
C VAL A 350 -13.69 -3.25 18.74
N VAL A 351 -12.97 -2.14 18.67
CA VAL A 351 -12.85 -1.32 17.46
C VAL A 351 -11.51 -1.58 16.79
N ILE A 352 -11.55 -2.04 15.54
CA ILE A 352 -10.38 -2.39 14.74
C ILE A 352 -9.99 -1.18 13.87
N PRO A 353 -8.77 -0.64 13.98
CA PRO A 353 -8.35 0.47 13.16
C PRO A 353 -8.19 0.05 11.69
N GLN A 354 -8.70 0.88 10.78
CA GLN A 354 -8.38 0.76 9.35
C GLN A 354 -6.96 1.22 9.05
N ALA A 355 -6.47 0.87 7.86
CA ALA A 355 -5.23 1.44 7.35
C ALA A 355 -5.32 2.97 7.29
N LYS A 356 -4.27 3.67 7.70
CA LYS A 356 -4.17 5.11 7.54
C LYS A 356 -4.07 5.41 6.06
N GLY A 357 -5.08 6.08 5.52
CA GLY A 357 -5.05 6.56 4.14
C GLY A 357 -3.79 7.38 3.92
N ILE A 358 -2.96 6.98 2.96
CA ILE A 358 -1.68 7.64 2.71
C ILE A 358 -2.00 8.96 2.05
N THR A 359 -1.68 10.05 2.73
CA THR A 359 -1.52 11.32 2.04
C THR A 359 -0.15 11.25 1.39
N PRO A 360 -0.02 11.12 0.05
CA PRO A 360 1.29 11.22 -0.57
C PRO A 360 1.90 12.53 -0.10
N ALA A 361 3.13 12.45 0.43
CA ALA A 361 3.82 13.64 0.90
C ALA A 361 3.85 14.61 -0.28
N ARG A 362 3.35 15.83 -0.07
CA ARG A 362 3.43 16.92 -1.05
C ARG A 362 4.85 16.88 -1.59
N VAL A 363 5.01 16.51 -2.84
CA VAL A 363 6.31 16.68 -3.48
C VAL A 363 6.48 18.18 -3.44
N SER A 364 7.34 18.68 -2.54
CA SER A 364 7.73 20.07 -2.60
C SER A 364 8.21 20.24 -4.03
N LYS A 365 7.43 21.00 -4.81
CA LYS A 365 7.64 21.30 -6.22
C LYS A 365 9.14 21.15 -6.50
N PRO A 366 9.60 20.17 -7.31
CA PRO A 366 10.93 20.31 -7.88
C PRO A 366 10.94 21.73 -8.42
N PRO A 367 11.91 22.60 -8.08
CA PRO A 367 11.85 23.99 -8.51
C PRO A 367 11.54 23.95 -10.00
N THR A 368 10.39 24.53 -10.36
CA THR A 368 9.85 24.54 -11.72
C THR A 368 10.97 24.78 -12.72
N ALA A 369 10.81 24.30 -13.95
CA ALA A 369 11.60 24.74 -15.10
C ALA A 369 11.48 26.26 -15.27
N GLY A 370 12.21 26.95 -14.43
CA GLY A 370 12.12 28.34 -14.10
C GLY A 370 13.50 28.77 -13.65
N ILE A 371 13.67 30.07 -13.53
CA ILE A 371 14.94 30.69 -13.16
C ILE A 371 15.39 30.10 -11.82
N LEU A 372 16.68 29.77 -11.69
CA LEU A 372 17.24 29.23 -10.45
C LEU A 372 16.85 30.14 -9.26
N MET A 373 16.40 29.54 -8.17
CA MET A 373 16.19 30.26 -6.91
C MET A 373 17.48 30.96 -6.50
N GLY A 374 17.43 32.28 -6.25
CA GLY A 374 18.64 33.04 -5.96
C GLY A 374 19.58 33.27 -7.16
N ALA A 375 19.12 33.09 -8.41
CA ALA A 375 19.92 33.36 -9.62
C ALA A 375 20.55 34.75 -9.66
N ALA A 376 19.92 35.75 -9.03
CA ALA A 376 20.47 37.09 -8.89
C ALA A 376 21.81 37.11 -8.13
N ASN A 377 21.98 36.17 -7.19
CA ASN A 377 23.14 36.02 -6.32
C ASN A 377 24.01 34.80 -6.73
N ALA A 378 23.81 34.24 -7.93
CA ALA A 378 24.50 33.05 -8.38
C ALA A 378 26.03 33.22 -8.34
N LEU A 379 26.73 32.26 -7.73
CA LEU A 379 28.18 32.31 -7.55
C LEU A 379 28.90 31.65 -8.73
N ILE A 380 29.59 32.48 -9.51
CA ILE A 380 30.53 32.05 -10.55
C ILE A 380 31.93 32.39 -10.06
N ASP A 381 32.73 31.38 -9.69
CA ASP A 381 34.13 31.58 -9.35
C ASP A 381 34.92 31.86 -10.65
N PRO A 382 35.54 33.05 -10.83
CA PRO A 382 36.27 33.37 -12.05
C PRO A 382 37.39 32.37 -12.35
N ARG A 383 38.00 31.76 -11.32
CA ARG A 383 39.06 30.74 -11.48
C ARG A 383 38.55 29.50 -12.19
N LYS A 384 37.24 29.22 -12.13
CA LYS A 384 36.63 28.09 -12.83
C LYS A 384 36.48 28.33 -14.32
N ILE A 385 36.43 29.59 -14.72
CA ILE A 385 36.37 30.00 -16.12
C ILE A 385 37.79 30.11 -16.67
N THR A 386 38.63 30.95 -16.06
CA THR A 386 39.99 31.26 -16.54
C THR A 386 41.00 30.15 -16.24
N GLY A 387 40.91 29.50 -15.09
CA GLY A 387 41.85 28.45 -14.65
C GLY A 387 41.49 27.04 -15.09
N TYR A 388 40.23 26.80 -15.52
CA TYR A 388 39.74 25.48 -15.90
C TYR A 388 39.06 25.44 -17.27
N ALA A 389 37.93 26.13 -17.46
CA ALA A 389 37.09 25.93 -18.65
C ALA A 389 37.66 26.52 -19.94
N LEU A 390 38.38 27.65 -19.83
CA LEU A 390 39.04 28.33 -20.95
C LEU A 390 40.56 28.16 -20.93
N ASN A 391 41.09 27.38 -19.99
CA ASN A 391 42.52 27.09 -19.89
C ASN A 391 42.91 25.88 -20.74
N LYS A 392 43.63 26.13 -21.84
CA LYS A 392 44.12 25.08 -22.76
C LYS A 392 45.15 24.15 -22.11
N ASP A 393 45.85 24.63 -21.09
CA ASP A 393 46.91 23.90 -20.39
C ASP A 393 46.37 23.09 -19.21
N HIS A 394 45.08 23.22 -18.88
CA HIS A 394 44.47 22.41 -17.82
C HIS A 394 44.32 20.95 -18.24
N VAL A 395 44.86 20.01 -17.45
CA VAL A 395 44.91 18.57 -17.78
C VAL A 395 43.55 18.00 -18.22
N SER A 396 42.47 18.36 -17.52
CA SER A 396 41.09 17.93 -17.86
C SER A 396 40.23 19.02 -18.52
N GLY A 397 40.68 20.27 -18.50
CA GLY A 397 39.90 21.44 -18.95
C GLY A 397 40.27 21.90 -20.35
N GLY A 398 41.49 21.58 -20.80
CA GLY A 398 42.02 21.94 -22.11
C GLY A 398 41.17 21.50 -23.30
N PRO A 399 40.61 20.27 -23.32
CA PRO A 399 39.67 19.89 -24.38
C PRO A 399 38.45 20.80 -24.46
N LYS A 400 37.92 21.25 -23.31
CA LYS A 400 36.80 22.20 -23.29
C LYS A 400 37.22 23.58 -23.80
N ALA A 401 38.38 24.07 -23.38
CA ALA A 401 38.92 25.36 -23.82
C ALA A 401 39.06 25.44 -25.34
N ARG A 402 39.56 24.37 -25.96
CA ARG A 402 39.66 24.27 -27.44
C ARG A 402 38.30 24.34 -28.11
N VAL A 403 37.27 23.69 -27.54
CA VAL A 403 35.89 23.75 -28.07
C VAL A 403 35.30 25.15 -27.89
N PHE A 404 35.51 25.82 -26.75
CA PHE A 404 35.06 27.20 -26.56
C PHE A 404 35.67 28.17 -27.56
N GLU A 405 36.98 28.07 -27.80
CA GLU A 405 37.68 28.91 -28.77
C GLU A 405 37.30 28.58 -30.23
N SER A 406 37.17 27.30 -30.58
CA SER A 406 36.84 26.90 -31.94
C SER A 406 35.38 27.22 -32.28
N ALA A 407 34.46 26.91 -31.36
CA ALA A 407 33.02 27.01 -31.60
C ALA A 407 32.47 28.41 -31.35
N LEU A 408 32.98 29.16 -30.38
CA LEU A 408 32.41 30.46 -29.98
C LEU A 408 33.44 31.59 -30.01
N GLY A 409 34.74 31.28 -29.95
CA GLY A 409 35.81 32.28 -29.88
C GLY A 409 36.12 32.77 -28.47
N PHE A 410 35.63 32.07 -27.43
CA PHE A 410 35.98 32.41 -26.05
C PHE A 410 37.36 31.87 -25.67
N THR A 411 38.18 32.72 -25.07
CA THR A 411 39.53 32.43 -24.58
C THR A 411 39.71 33.11 -23.21
N ILE A 412 40.88 32.96 -22.57
CA ILE A 412 41.11 33.56 -21.25
C ILE A 412 41.00 35.09 -21.32
N GLU A 413 41.40 35.70 -22.44
CA GLU A 413 41.43 37.14 -22.66
C GLU A 413 40.05 37.80 -22.69
N ASN A 414 38.98 37.04 -23.01
CA ASN A 414 37.61 37.54 -23.04
C ASN A 414 36.67 36.80 -22.06
N ALA A 415 37.25 36.16 -21.05
CA ALA A 415 36.50 35.39 -20.03
C ALA A 415 35.47 36.24 -19.28
N ASP A 416 35.74 37.53 -19.07
CA ASP A 416 34.82 38.45 -18.37
C ASP A 416 33.50 38.65 -19.12
N GLU A 417 33.53 38.65 -20.46
CA GLU A 417 32.32 38.71 -21.28
C GLU A 417 31.50 37.43 -21.12
N LEU A 418 32.15 36.27 -21.13
CA LEU A 418 31.47 34.99 -20.88
C LEU A 418 30.83 34.99 -19.47
N ILE A 419 31.56 35.39 -18.44
CA ILE A 419 31.05 35.47 -17.05
C ILE A 419 29.82 36.37 -16.98
N ARG A 420 29.86 37.57 -17.60
CA ARG A 420 28.71 38.48 -17.66
C ARG A 420 27.49 37.83 -18.32
N GLN A 421 27.68 37.15 -19.44
CA GLN A 421 26.58 36.48 -20.14
C GLN A 421 26.02 35.29 -19.35
N LEU A 422 26.86 34.53 -18.63
CA LEU A 422 26.40 33.45 -17.75
C LEU A 422 25.58 33.98 -16.57
N HIS A 423 26.01 35.09 -15.95
CA HIS A 423 25.24 35.77 -14.90
C HIS A 423 23.90 36.30 -15.43
N HIS A 424 23.86 36.83 -16.65
CA HIS A 424 22.61 37.26 -17.26
C HIS A 424 21.70 36.07 -17.58
N GLY A 425 22.24 35.06 -18.27
CA GLY A 425 21.49 33.89 -18.72
C GLY A 425 20.90 33.07 -17.58
N VAL A 426 21.61 32.91 -16.47
CA VAL A 426 21.09 32.17 -15.30
C VAL A 426 19.87 32.84 -14.67
N ARG A 427 19.70 34.16 -14.86
CA ARG A 427 18.56 34.95 -14.37
C ARG A 427 17.37 34.96 -15.32
N THR A 428 17.56 34.60 -16.59
CA THR A 428 16.54 34.76 -17.63
C THR A 428 16.16 33.46 -18.31
N THR A 429 16.93 32.40 -18.10
CA THR A 429 16.76 31.10 -18.75
C THR A 429 16.26 30.06 -17.75
N GLY A 430 15.28 29.26 -18.16
CA GLY A 430 14.74 28.16 -17.36
C GLY A 430 15.82 27.12 -17.01
N SER A 431 15.74 26.59 -15.79
CA SER A 431 16.65 25.53 -15.34
C SER A 431 16.03 24.13 -15.46
N THR A 432 16.87 23.12 -15.59
CA THR A 432 16.48 21.71 -15.55
C THR A 432 17.11 21.08 -14.31
N PRO A 433 16.33 20.48 -13.39
CA PRO A 433 16.90 19.81 -12.23
C PRO A 433 17.78 18.61 -12.63
N GLY A 434 18.79 18.33 -11.81
CA GLY A 434 19.70 17.19 -11.90
C GLY A 434 19.89 16.55 -10.52
N VAL A 435 20.82 15.59 -10.40
CA VAL A 435 21.01 14.75 -9.20
C VAL A 435 21.10 15.56 -7.89
N VAL A 436 20.33 15.14 -6.87
CA VAL A 436 20.44 15.60 -5.49
C VAL A 436 21.13 14.51 -4.66
N ASN A 437 22.15 14.85 -3.88
CA ASN A 437 22.83 13.94 -2.96
C ASN A 437 23.39 14.70 -1.75
N ASP A 438 24.19 14.05 -0.91
CA ASP A 438 24.81 14.64 0.29
C ASP A 438 25.69 15.87 -0.01
N ARG A 439 26.09 16.07 -1.27
CA ARG A 439 26.87 17.24 -1.71
C ARG A 439 26.00 18.42 -2.16
N GLY A 440 24.68 18.26 -2.20
CA GLY A 440 23.74 19.31 -2.61
C GLY A 440 22.86 18.96 -3.81
N ALA A 441 21.98 19.90 -4.18
CA ALA A 441 21.04 19.75 -5.29
C ALA A 441 21.61 20.34 -6.58
N ARG A 442 21.71 19.55 -7.66
CA ARG A 442 22.28 20.01 -8.94
C ARG A 442 21.20 20.46 -9.91
N PHE A 443 21.55 21.43 -10.75
CA PHE A 443 20.68 21.97 -11.81
C PHE A 443 21.49 22.21 -13.08
N ARG A 444 20.81 22.26 -14.22
CA ARG A 444 21.38 22.61 -15.53
C ARG A 444 20.68 23.83 -16.10
N VAL A 445 21.41 24.71 -16.77
CA VAL A 445 20.84 25.85 -17.50
C VAL A 445 21.55 25.97 -18.84
N ASP A 446 20.80 25.95 -19.94
CA ASP A 446 21.33 26.05 -21.31
C ASP A 446 21.28 27.51 -21.76
N ILE A 447 22.39 28.23 -21.57
CA ILE A 447 22.46 29.68 -21.78
C ILE A 447 22.94 29.96 -23.20
N LEU A 448 22.17 30.76 -23.96
CA LEU A 448 22.64 31.31 -25.22
C LEU A 448 23.71 32.37 -24.94
N VAL A 449 24.90 32.18 -25.50
CA VAL A 449 26.01 33.14 -25.40
C VAL A 449 26.44 33.62 -26.77
N LYS A 450 26.87 34.88 -26.85
CA LYS A 450 27.45 35.54 -28.01
C LYS A 450 28.95 35.62 -27.86
N GLY A 451 29.66 34.70 -28.53
CA GLY A 451 31.11 34.74 -28.60
C GLY A 451 31.62 35.55 -29.79
N PRO A 452 32.93 35.88 -29.83
CA PRO A 452 33.52 36.67 -30.91
C PRO A 452 33.39 36.05 -32.31
N LYS A 453 33.28 34.71 -32.41
CA LYS A 453 33.11 34.02 -33.70
C LYS A 453 31.65 33.86 -34.08
N ARG A 454 30.83 33.39 -33.14
CA ARG A 454 29.38 33.16 -33.33
C ARG A 454 28.66 33.01 -32.00
N GLU A 455 27.34 33.03 -32.09
CA GLU A 455 26.44 32.67 -30.98
C GLU A 455 26.31 31.15 -30.85
N GLY A 456 26.06 30.66 -29.64
CA GLY A 456 25.78 29.26 -29.39
C GLY A 456 25.38 28.97 -27.95
N ILE A 457 24.91 27.75 -27.71
CA ILE A 457 24.38 27.35 -26.40
C ILE A 457 25.51 26.81 -25.53
N VAL A 458 25.66 27.37 -24.34
CA VAL A 458 26.54 26.85 -23.29
C VAL A 458 25.69 26.21 -22.21
N ARG A 459 25.85 24.89 -22.06
CA ARG A 459 25.24 24.15 -20.96
C ARG A 459 26.03 24.41 -19.68
N THR A 460 25.37 24.94 -18.67
CA THR A 460 25.94 25.19 -17.34
C THR A 460 25.34 24.25 -16.32
N GLY A 461 26.17 23.77 -15.38
CA GLY A 461 25.74 22.97 -14.24
C GLY A 461 25.91 23.75 -12.95
N TRP A 462 24.89 23.75 -12.10
CA TRP A 462 24.80 24.51 -10.85
C TRP A 462 24.57 23.57 -9.67
N ILE A 463 24.98 23.97 -8.48
CA ILE A 463 24.69 23.23 -7.25
C ILE A 463 24.25 24.17 -6.13
N TYR A 464 23.29 23.74 -5.34
CA TYR A 464 23.00 24.29 -4.02
C TYR A 464 23.67 23.40 -2.98
N ASP A 465 24.68 23.92 -2.30
CA ASP A 465 25.29 23.22 -1.16
C ASP A 465 24.22 22.99 -0.06
N PRO A 466 24.33 21.95 0.80
CA PRO A 466 23.32 21.65 1.81
C PRO A 466 22.97 22.86 2.70
N GLY A 467 21.68 23.23 2.75
CA GLY A 467 21.19 24.39 3.50
C GLY A 467 21.43 25.76 2.84
N SER A 468 22.06 25.82 1.67
CA SER A 468 22.27 27.05 0.90
C SER A 468 21.10 27.33 -0.05
N SER A 469 20.70 28.60 -0.14
CA SER A 469 19.77 29.11 -1.15
C SER A 469 20.47 29.79 -2.34
N VAL A 470 21.81 29.73 -2.39
CA VAL A 470 22.63 30.39 -3.40
C VAL A 470 23.24 29.35 -4.36
N PRO A 471 22.92 29.38 -5.66
CA PRO A 471 23.45 28.41 -6.62
C PRO A 471 24.89 28.73 -7.01
N ARG A 472 25.75 27.71 -7.07
CA ARG A 472 27.16 27.83 -7.43
C ARG A 472 27.50 27.05 -8.70
N LEU A 473 28.28 27.66 -9.60
CA LEU A 473 28.65 27.03 -10.86
C LEU A 473 29.60 25.83 -10.64
N THR A 474 29.20 24.67 -11.14
CA THR A 474 29.95 23.41 -11.03
C THR A 474 30.63 23.00 -12.34
N THR A 475 30.06 23.31 -13.50
CA THR A 475 30.63 22.96 -14.80
C THR A 475 29.99 23.80 -15.90
N LEU A 476 30.67 23.91 -17.03
CA LEU A 476 30.12 24.45 -18.27
C LEU A 476 30.77 23.78 -19.49
N PHE A 477 30.07 23.76 -20.61
CA PHE A 477 30.58 23.35 -21.93
C PHE A 477 29.66 23.82 -23.07
N VAL A 478 30.21 23.94 -24.28
CA VAL A 478 29.47 24.26 -25.50
C VAL A 478 28.68 23.03 -25.97
N ARG A 479 27.41 23.23 -26.36
CA ARG A 479 26.54 22.19 -26.89
C ARG A 479 26.76 21.90 -28.37
#